data_AF-A0A537RDP7-F1
#
_entry.id   AF-A0A537RDP7-F1
#
_cell.length_a   1.000
_cell.length_b   1.000
_cell.length_c   1.000
_cell.angle_alpha   90.00
_cell.angle_beta   90.00
_cell.angle_gamma   90.00
#
_symmetry.space_group_name_H-M   'P 1'
#
loop_
_entity.id
_entity.type
_entity.pdbx_description
1 polymer ?
#
loop_
_entity_poly.entity_id
_entity_poly.type
_entity_poly.pdbx_seq_one_letter_code
_entity_poly.pdbx_strand_id
1 'polypeptide(L)'
;MIGIARATLLLLFACLTWIGPLAAETPALTDVAPASGSPIEPVAASHGIVVAQEGRAARIGVEVLEQGGNAIDAAVATGFALAVTYPRAGNIGGGGYMLIHLAQGRIDTAIDYRETAPAATTRAIFLDERGEADPHKSQDSALAIGVPGTVAGLALAHAKYGSGKFTLAQLIAPSIALARDGIPVENDVADSLPRSQTRLARWPATAKIFLAPDGRPLGPGATLLQRDLADTLSAIAREGPRAFYRGAIADKIASAVQAAGGIMTREDLERYKPIERTPTFGSYRGYRIVSMPPSSSGGVVLVEMLNILEGYKLGELDAATRVHLMIEAMKRAYFDRAKFLGDPASVTPPSYLTSKRFAETLRGRIDPAHAAPAASFGSIVAPTREGDNTTHFSVIDRFGNAVANTTTLNLSYGVGLVAEGTGILLNNELDDFAAKPGAPNAFGLVGGDA
;
A
#
# COMPACT_ATOMS: atom_id res chain seq x y z
N MET A 1 -15.23 41.82 83.30
CA MET A 1 -16.00 41.13 84.35
C MET A 1 -17.43 41.00 83.87
N ILE A 2 -17.96 39.77 83.85
CA ILE A 2 -19.39 39.39 84.01
C ILE A 2 -20.36 40.07 83.00
N GLY A 3 -20.90 39.42 81.97
CA GLY A 3 -21.71 38.20 82.03
C GLY A 3 -23.21 38.56 81.84
N ILE A 4 -23.93 37.72 81.07
CA ILE A 4 -25.40 37.50 81.04
C ILE A 4 -26.19 38.00 79.79
N ALA A 5 -26.54 37.00 78.96
CA ALA A 5 -27.84 36.62 78.35
C ALA A 5 -28.69 37.60 77.49
N ARG A 6 -29.05 37.21 76.25
CA ARG A 6 -30.31 36.54 75.83
C ARG A 6 -30.53 36.58 74.30
N ALA A 7 -30.87 35.41 73.74
CA ALA A 7 -31.95 35.09 72.80
C ALA A 7 -32.07 35.70 71.36
N THR A 8 -32.35 34.76 70.43
CA THR A 8 -33.26 34.83 69.23
C THR A 8 -32.69 35.22 67.84
N LEU A 9 -32.43 34.16 67.04
CA LEU A 9 -33.07 33.79 65.77
C LEU A 9 -32.73 34.51 64.42
N LEU A 10 -32.52 33.63 63.42
CA LEU A 10 -32.62 33.73 61.94
C LEU A 10 -31.38 34.12 61.09
N LEU A 11 -31.00 33.09 60.30
CA LEU A 11 -30.48 33.10 58.92
C LEU A 11 -29.09 33.72 58.68
N LEU A 12 -28.13 32.90 58.26
CA LEU A 12 -27.55 32.99 56.91
C LEU A 12 -26.58 31.82 56.65
N PHE A 13 -26.78 31.18 55.49
CA PHE A 13 -25.85 30.45 54.63
C PHE A 13 -25.34 29.05 54.97
N ALA A 14 -25.89 28.14 54.17
CA ALA A 14 -25.47 26.79 53.85
C ALA A 14 -24.24 26.74 52.92
N CYS A 15 -23.77 25.50 52.72
CA CYS A 15 -22.81 24.99 51.74
C CYS A 15 -21.32 25.03 52.12
N LEU A 16 -20.91 24.11 53.00
CA LEU A 16 -19.63 23.43 52.83
C LEU A 16 -19.75 22.48 51.63
N THR A 17 -19.03 22.75 50.56
CA THR A 17 -18.87 21.84 49.42
C THR A 17 -17.83 20.77 49.76
N TRP A 18 -18.31 19.54 49.82
CA TRP A 18 -17.51 18.32 49.91
C TRP A 18 -16.89 18.08 48.51
N ILE A 19 -15.58 18.30 48.37
CA ILE A 19 -14.86 17.93 47.15
C ILE A 19 -14.58 16.43 47.22
N GLY A 20 -15.51 15.63 46.70
CA GLY A 20 -15.28 14.22 46.42
C GLY A 20 -14.32 14.06 45.22
N PRO A 21 -13.62 12.92 45.11
CA PRO A 21 -12.73 12.68 43.97
C PRO A 21 -13.56 12.62 42.69
N LEU A 22 -13.21 13.45 41.70
CA LEU A 22 -13.66 13.28 40.32
C LEU A 22 -13.13 11.91 39.85
N ALA A 23 -13.96 10.89 39.91
CA ALA A 23 -13.79 9.71 39.09
C ALA A 23 -13.92 10.19 37.64
N ALA A 24 -12.82 10.17 36.89
CA ALA A 24 -12.86 10.36 35.46
C ALA A 24 -13.70 9.22 34.87
N GLU A 25 -14.94 9.50 34.51
CA GLU A 25 -15.74 8.61 33.68
C GLU A 25 -14.97 8.38 32.39
N THR A 26 -14.39 7.19 32.27
CA THR A 26 -13.87 6.70 31.01
C THR A 26 -15.08 6.62 30.08
N PRO A 27 -15.10 7.34 28.94
CA PRO A 27 -16.23 7.24 28.02
C PRO A 27 -16.34 5.77 27.63
N ALA A 28 -17.45 5.15 27.99
CA ALA A 28 -17.77 3.81 27.55
C ALA A 28 -17.67 3.81 26.02
N LEU A 29 -16.80 2.95 25.48
CA LEU A 29 -16.76 2.65 24.05
C LEU A 29 -18.19 2.23 23.69
N THR A 30 -18.93 3.13 23.04
CA THR A 30 -20.24 2.80 22.50
C THR A 30 -20.03 1.64 21.56
N ASP A 31 -20.71 0.52 21.84
CA ASP A 31 -20.77 -0.66 20.98
C ASP A 31 -20.97 -0.20 19.53
N VAL A 32 -19.92 -0.33 18.72
CA VAL A 32 -20.05 -0.25 17.28
C VAL A 32 -20.88 -1.46 16.90
N ALA A 33 -22.17 -1.23 16.65
CA ALA A 33 -23.05 -2.26 16.13
C ALA A 33 -22.33 -2.92 14.93
N PRO A 34 -22.19 -4.25 14.89
CA PRO A 34 -21.59 -4.91 13.75
C PRO A 34 -22.35 -4.47 12.51
N ALA A 35 -21.62 -3.94 11.52
CA ALA A 35 -22.19 -3.53 10.25
C ALA A 35 -23.07 -4.67 9.73
N SER A 36 -24.39 -4.47 9.71
CA SER A 36 -25.36 -5.42 9.19
C SER A 36 -25.30 -5.41 7.67
N GLY A 37 -24.18 -5.89 7.12
CA GLY A 37 -24.08 -6.29 5.73
C GLY A 37 -24.66 -7.68 5.56
N SER A 38 -25.40 -7.92 4.48
CA SER A 38 -25.73 -9.28 4.05
C SER A 38 -24.45 -10.13 4.01
N PRO A 39 -24.49 -11.43 4.36
CA PRO A 39 -23.34 -12.31 4.23
C PRO A 39 -22.82 -12.21 2.80
N ILE A 40 -21.53 -11.89 2.63
CA ILE A 40 -20.91 -11.93 1.32
C ILE A 40 -20.91 -13.40 0.89
N GLU A 41 -21.74 -13.74 -0.10
CA GLU A 41 -21.74 -15.10 -0.63
C GLU A 41 -20.44 -15.36 -1.38
N PRO A 42 -19.67 -16.40 -1.02
CA PRO A 42 -18.43 -16.71 -1.71
C PRO A 42 -18.72 -17.14 -3.16
N VAL A 43 -18.01 -16.55 -4.10
CA VAL A 43 -18.08 -16.95 -5.51
C VAL A 43 -17.26 -18.22 -5.71
N ALA A 44 -17.89 -19.27 -6.22
CA ALA A 44 -17.23 -20.52 -6.60
C ALA A 44 -17.03 -20.61 -8.12
N ALA A 45 -15.84 -21.03 -8.56
CA ALA A 45 -15.55 -21.29 -9.96
C ALA A 45 -14.63 -22.51 -10.11
N SER A 46 -14.74 -23.22 -11.24
CA SER A 46 -14.00 -24.46 -11.52
C SER A 46 -12.79 -24.29 -12.44
N HIS A 47 -12.68 -23.18 -13.17
CA HIS A 47 -11.66 -22.98 -14.20
C HIS A 47 -10.67 -21.85 -13.91
N GLY A 48 -10.97 -21.01 -12.93
CA GLY A 48 -10.14 -19.87 -12.56
C GLY A 48 -10.97 -18.77 -11.91
N ILE A 49 -10.28 -17.92 -11.16
CA ILE A 49 -10.87 -16.77 -10.45
C ILE A 49 -9.90 -15.60 -10.58
N VAL A 50 -10.44 -14.42 -10.84
CA VAL A 50 -9.74 -13.13 -10.70
C VAL A 50 -10.47 -12.31 -9.66
N VAL A 51 -9.77 -11.88 -8.63
CA VAL A 51 -10.25 -10.95 -7.61
C VAL A 51 -9.45 -9.67 -7.73
N ALA A 52 -10.11 -8.54 -7.95
CA ALA A 52 -9.49 -7.23 -8.00
C ALA A 52 -10.45 -6.18 -7.41
N GLN A 53 -9.89 -5.02 -7.04
CA GLN A 53 -10.67 -3.91 -6.47
C GLN A 53 -11.67 -3.29 -7.46
N GLU A 54 -11.40 -3.37 -8.77
CA GLU A 54 -12.25 -2.79 -9.81
C GLU A 54 -12.77 -3.89 -10.75
N GLY A 55 -14.09 -3.84 -11.00
CA GLY A 55 -14.82 -4.91 -11.69
C GLY A 55 -14.42 -5.08 -13.15
N ARG A 56 -14.22 -4.00 -13.91
CA ARG A 56 -13.79 -4.08 -15.33
C ARG A 56 -12.40 -4.70 -15.44
N ALA A 57 -11.47 -4.34 -14.57
CA ALA A 57 -10.14 -4.93 -14.53
C ALA A 57 -10.16 -6.43 -14.17
N ALA A 58 -11.03 -6.84 -13.24
CA ALA A 58 -11.25 -8.25 -12.94
C ALA A 58 -11.82 -9.00 -14.16
N ARG A 59 -12.81 -8.41 -14.85
CA ARG A 59 -13.42 -8.99 -16.07
C ARG A 59 -12.42 -9.19 -17.19
N ILE A 60 -11.54 -8.21 -17.44
CA ILE A 60 -10.46 -8.34 -18.45
C ILE A 60 -9.55 -9.53 -18.11
N GLY A 61 -9.19 -9.73 -16.84
CA GLY A 61 -8.42 -10.90 -16.42
C GLY A 61 -9.17 -12.21 -16.67
N VAL A 62 -10.48 -12.24 -16.37
CA VAL A 62 -11.34 -13.42 -16.63
C VAL A 62 -11.39 -13.74 -18.12
N GLU A 63 -11.58 -12.74 -18.99
CA GLU A 63 -11.62 -12.92 -20.45
C GLU A 63 -10.31 -13.54 -20.97
N VAL A 64 -9.16 -13.16 -20.42
CA VAL A 64 -7.86 -13.77 -20.77
C VAL A 64 -7.82 -15.24 -20.36
N LEU A 65 -8.34 -15.60 -19.18
CA LEU A 65 -8.46 -17.00 -18.75
C LEU A 65 -9.41 -17.81 -19.65
N GLU A 66 -10.55 -17.23 -20.03
CA GLU A 66 -11.55 -17.85 -20.92
C GLU A 66 -10.97 -18.12 -22.32
N GLN A 67 -10.15 -17.20 -22.84
CA GLN A 67 -9.42 -17.35 -24.09
C GLN A 67 -8.19 -18.30 -23.95
N GLY A 68 -8.01 -18.87 -22.77
CA GLY A 68 -7.09 -19.96 -22.51
C GLY A 68 -5.70 -19.55 -22.06
N GLY A 69 -5.52 -18.30 -21.62
CA GLY A 69 -4.33 -17.82 -20.93
C GLY A 69 -4.14 -18.47 -19.57
N ASN A 70 -2.99 -18.24 -18.95
CA ASN A 70 -2.71 -18.67 -17.59
C ASN A 70 -2.92 -17.53 -16.58
N ALA A 71 -2.72 -17.81 -15.28
CA ALA A 71 -2.89 -16.85 -14.21
C ALA A 71 -1.99 -15.61 -14.37
N ILE A 72 -0.82 -15.78 -14.99
CA ILE A 72 0.15 -14.70 -15.21
C ILE A 72 -0.32 -13.79 -16.35
N ASP A 73 -0.81 -14.33 -17.47
CA ASP A 73 -1.38 -13.54 -18.56
C ASP A 73 -2.54 -12.68 -18.06
N ALA A 74 -3.45 -13.30 -17.28
CA ALA A 74 -4.60 -12.63 -16.70
C ALA A 74 -4.18 -11.57 -15.67
N ALA A 75 -3.21 -11.87 -14.81
CA ALA A 75 -2.65 -10.90 -13.86
C ALA A 75 -2.03 -9.67 -14.56
N VAL A 76 -1.33 -9.88 -15.67
CA VAL A 76 -0.72 -8.80 -16.46
C VAL A 76 -1.80 -7.92 -17.10
N ALA A 77 -2.82 -8.53 -17.72
CA ALA A 77 -3.94 -7.78 -18.30
C ALA A 77 -4.73 -7.00 -17.23
N THR A 78 -5.02 -7.63 -16.08
CA THR A 78 -5.66 -6.95 -14.94
C THR A 78 -4.81 -5.78 -14.43
N GLY A 79 -3.48 -5.95 -14.31
CA GLY A 79 -2.57 -4.88 -13.90
C GLY A 79 -2.62 -3.66 -14.82
N PHE A 80 -2.55 -3.86 -16.15
CA PHE A 80 -2.70 -2.75 -17.10
C PHE A 80 -4.11 -2.17 -17.13
N ALA A 81 -5.15 -2.95 -16.87
CA ALA A 81 -6.52 -2.45 -16.78
C ALA A 81 -6.73 -1.56 -15.55
N LEU A 82 -6.13 -1.91 -14.40
CA LEU A 82 -6.15 -1.09 -13.19
C LEU A 82 -5.46 0.26 -13.38
N ALA A 83 -4.51 0.37 -14.32
CA ALA A 83 -3.87 1.65 -14.62
C ALA A 83 -4.83 2.70 -15.18
N VAL A 84 -5.91 2.24 -15.80
CA VAL A 84 -6.95 3.10 -16.39
C VAL A 84 -8.15 3.18 -15.46
N THR A 85 -8.58 2.05 -14.91
CA THR A 85 -9.85 1.91 -14.18
C THR A 85 -9.75 2.28 -12.70
N TYR A 86 -8.55 2.23 -12.13
CA TYR A 86 -8.31 2.49 -10.71
C TYR A 86 -7.13 3.47 -10.50
N PRO A 87 -7.22 4.70 -11.03
CA PRO A 87 -6.10 5.64 -11.12
C PRO A 87 -5.48 6.01 -9.76
N ARG A 88 -6.25 5.91 -8.67
CA ARG A 88 -5.76 6.25 -7.32
C ARG A 88 -4.62 5.37 -6.81
N ALA A 89 -4.46 4.14 -7.33
CA ALA A 89 -3.44 3.21 -6.86
C ALA A 89 -2.92 2.23 -7.93
N GLY A 90 -3.71 1.93 -8.98
CA GLY A 90 -3.36 0.95 -10.01
C GLY A 90 -2.52 1.47 -11.16
N ASN A 91 -2.01 2.70 -11.11
CA ASN A 91 -1.37 3.38 -12.26
C ASN A 91 0.04 2.83 -12.59
N ILE A 92 0.43 2.94 -13.87
CA ILE A 92 1.76 2.53 -14.36
C ILE A 92 2.91 3.44 -13.89
N GLY A 93 2.60 4.57 -13.26
CA GLY A 93 3.58 5.48 -12.64
C GLY A 93 4.01 5.10 -11.21
N GLY A 94 3.65 3.89 -10.74
CA GLY A 94 4.08 3.35 -9.45
C GLY A 94 4.88 2.06 -9.55
N GLY A 95 4.76 1.22 -8.53
CA GLY A 95 5.47 -0.05 -8.41
C GLY A 95 4.73 -1.03 -7.51
N GLY A 96 5.41 -2.13 -7.16
CA GLY A 96 4.78 -3.19 -6.39
C GLY A 96 5.52 -4.52 -6.37
N TYR A 97 4.78 -5.54 -6.00
CA TYR A 97 5.28 -6.87 -5.68
C TYR A 97 4.34 -7.95 -6.20
N MET A 98 4.88 -8.90 -6.97
CA MET A 98 4.14 -10.03 -7.51
C MET A 98 4.68 -11.35 -6.96
N LEU A 99 3.85 -12.10 -6.23
CA LEU A 99 4.12 -13.50 -5.91
C LEU A 99 3.49 -14.39 -6.97
N ILE A 100 4.26 -15.36 -7.45
CA ILE A 100 3.83 -16.31 -8.48
C ILE A 100 4.05 -17.72 -7.95
N HIS A 101 2.99 -18.52 -7.99
CA HIS A 101 3.03 -19.97 -7.82
C HIS A 101 2.80 -20.63 -9.17
N LEU A 102 3.75 -21.45 -9.61
CA LEU A 102 3.61 -22.32 -10.77
C LEU A 102 3.33 -23.74 -10.29
N ALA A 103 2.14 -24.25 -10.59
CA ALA A 103 1.75 -25.59 -10.17
C ALA A 103 2.64 -26.66 -10.80
N GLN A 104 2.99 -26.48 -12.08
CA GLN A 104 3.97 -27.33 -12.74
C GLN A 104 5.35 -27.09 -12.12
N GLY A 105 5.93 -28.14 -11.55
CA GLY A 105 7.22 -28.07 -10.86
C GLY A 105 7.16 -27.49 -9.45
N ARG A 106 5.99 -27.01 -8.98
CA ARG A 106 5.78 -26.43 -7.63
C ARG A 106 6.79 -25.32 -7.33
N ILE A 107 6.91 -24.37 -8.25
CA ILE A 107 7.86 -23.27 -8.16
C ILE A 107 7.15 -22.06 -7.57
N ASP A 108 7.76 -21.49 -6.54
CA ASP A 108 7.33 -20.22 -5.94
C ASP A 108 8.39 -19.16 -6.24
N THR A 109 8.01 -18.06 -6.87
CA THR A 109 8.90 -16.94 -7.16
C THR A 109 8.26 -15.60 -6.84
N ALA A 110 9.07 -14.56 -6.71
CA ALA A 110 8.65 -13.20 -6.44
C ALA A 110 9.26 -12.25 -7.46
N ILE A 111 8.47 -11.33 -8.02
CA ILE A 111 8.99 -10.21 -8.80
C ILE A 111 8.82 -8.95 -7.95
N ASP A 112 9.95 -8.38 -7.58
CA ASP A 112 10.07 -7.07 -6.96
C ASP A 112 10.19 -6.03 -8.07
N TYR A 113 9.10 -5.30 -8.30
CA TYR A 113 9.07 -4.16 -9.20
C TYR A 113 8.76 -2.88 -8.41
N ARG A 114 9.25 -2.80 -7.18
CA ARG A 114 9.22 -1.59 -6.36
C ARG A 114 10.01 -0.47 -7.05
N GLU A 115 9.58 0.75 -6.81
CA GLU A 115 10.28 1.94 -7.25
C GLU A 115 11.68 2.03 -6.64
N THR A 116 12.62 2.59 -7.39
CA THR A 116 13.96 2.91 -6.88
C THR A 116 14.13 4.41 -6.75
N ALA A 117 14.94 4.85 -5.78
CA ALA A 117 15.33 6.25 -5.68
C ALA A 117 16.17 6.66 -6.93
N PRO A 118 15.98 7.87 -7.49
CA PRO A 118 16.92 8.46 -8.43
C PRO A 118 18.36 8.45 -7.92
N ALA A 119 19.35 8.36 -8.82
CA ALA A 119 20.76 8.26 -8.43
C ALA A 119 21.27 9.48 -7.64
N ALA A 120 20.64 10.65 -7.82
CA ALA A 120 20.97 11.88 -7.12
C ALA A 120 20.33 11.98 -5.72
N THR A 121 19.54 10.99 -5.29
CA THR A 121 18.90 11.00 -3.96
C THR A 121 19.93 10.96 -2.85
N THR A 122 19.79 11.86 -1.87
CA THR A 122 20.67 11.94 -0.70
C THR A 122 19.90 11.64 0.57
N ARG A 123 20.61 11.27 1.64
CA ARG A 123 20.01 11.04 2.97
C ARG A 123 19.28 12.27 3.54
N ALA A 124 19.66 13.47 3.12
CA ALA A 124 19.08 14.71 3.63
C ALA A 124 17.89 15.22 2.80
N ILE A 125 17.45 14.49 1.76
CA ILE A 125 16.46 14.98 0.79
C ILE A 125 15.12 15.38 1.41
N PHE A 126 14.73 14.72 2.51
CA PHE A 126 13.48 14.98 3.24
C PHE A 126 13.70 15.73 4.56
N LEU A 127 14.85 16.36 4.74
CA LEU A 127 15.14 17.19 5.91
C LEU A 127 14.93 18.68 5.61
N ASP A 128 14.48 19.44 6.59
CA ASP A 128 14.45 20.90 6.56
C ASP A 128 15.84 21.51 6.85
N GLU A 129 15.93 22.84 6.87
CA GLU A 129 17.17 23.56 7.15
C GLU A 129 17.73 23.33 8.56
N ARG A 130 16.91 22.80 9.47
CA ARG A 130 17.28 22.48 10.86
C ARG A 130 17.67 21.00 11.02
N GLY A 131 17.58 20.20 9.95
CA GLY A 131 17.83 18.76 10.00
C GLY A 131 16.64 17.95 10.51
N GLU A 132 15.46 18.55 10.60
CA GLU A 132 14.22 17.89 11.02
C GLU A 132 13.48 17.31 9.82
N ALA A 133 12.73 16.23 10.03
CA ALA A 133 11.94 15.62 8.96
C ALA A 133 10.86 16.59 8.47
N ASP A 134 10.75 16.77 7.14
CA ASP A 134 9.77 17.60 6.48
C ASP A 134 8.78 16.73 5.68
N PRO A 135 7.59 16.44 6.23
CA PRO A 135 6.57 15.62 5.55
C PRO A 135 6.13 16.18 4.20
N HIS A 136 6.20 17.51 4.00
CA HIS A 136 5.81 18.08 2.72
C HIS A 136 6.75 17.62 1.59
N LYS A 137 8.07 17.50 1.88
CA LYS A 137 9.04 17.00 0.91
C LYS A 137 8.81 15.53 0.56
N SER A 138 8.49 14.70 1.55
CA SER A 138 8.31 13.25 1.35
C SER A 138 6.93 12.85 0.86
N GLN A 139 5.89 13.67 1.08
CA GLN A 139 4.50 13.29 0.75
C GLN A 139 3.90 14.08 -0.43
N ASP A 140 4.25 15.36 -0.57
CA ASP A 140 3.54 16.29 -1.46
C ASP A 140 4.44 17.01 -2.48
N SER A 141 5.70 16.58 -2.61
CA SER A 141 6.67 17.16 -3.56
C SER A 141 7.19 16.14 -4.58
N ALA A 142 7.71 16.63 -5.70
CA ALA A 142 8.32 15.77 -6.73
C ALA A 142 9.63 15.10 -6.28
N LEU A 143 10.21 15.50 -5.14
CA LEU A 143 11.34 14.79 -4.52
C LEU A 143 10.95 13.41 -4.02
N ALA A 144 9.66 13.16 -3.77
CA ALA A 144 9.14 11.89 -3.30
C ALA A 144 8.93 10.85 -4.41
N ILE A 145 9.12 11.23 -5.68
CA ILE A 145 8.81 10.37 -6.82
C ILE A 145 9.96 9.38 -7.05
N GLY A 146 9.67 8.09 -6.85
CA GLY A 146 10.56 7.00 -7.20
C GLY A 146 10.42 6.60 -8.68
N VAL A 147 11.45 5.96 -9.23
CA VAL A 147 11.44 5.49 -10.63
C VAL A 147 10.38 4.39 -10.79
N PRO A 148 9.33 4.58 -11.64
CA PRO A 148 8.21 3.65 -11.71
C PRO A 148 8.59 2.24 -12.20
N GLY A 149 8.10 1.21 -11.51
CA GLY A 149 8.42 -0.19 -11.77
C GLY A 149 7.34 -1.03 -12.44
N THR A 150 6.08 -0.60 -12.40
CA THR A 150 4.93 -1.42 -12.81
C THR A 150 5.06 -1.99 -14.22
N VAL A 151 5.44 -1.17 -15.22
CA VAL A 151 5.54 -1.61 -16.61
C VAL A 151 6.59 -2.71 -16.78
N ALA A 152 7.77 -2.55 -16.19
CA ALA A 152 8.81 -3.56 -16.30
C ALA A 152 8.46 -4.82 -15.52
N GLY A 153 7.85 -4.71 -14.34
CA GLY A 153 7.42 -5.84 -13.52
C GLY A 153 6.42 -6.74 -14.24
N LEU A 154 5.34 -6.14 -14.77
CA LEU A 154 4.32 -6.86 -15.52
C LEU A 154 4.89 -7.47 -16.82
N ALA A 155 5.75 -6.73 -17.53
CA ALA A 155 6.39 -7.24 -18.74
C ALA A 155 7.36 -8.39 -18.45
N LEU A 156 8.11 -8.35 -17.34
CA LEU A 156 8.98 -9.46 -16.91
C LEU A 156 8.17 -10.71 -16.58
N ALA A 157 7.06 -10.55 -15.83
CA ALA A 157 6.16 -11.64 -15.49
C ALA A 157 5.62 -12.32 -16.74
N HIS A 158 5.09 -11.53 -17.69
CA HIS A 158 4.60 -12.03 -18.98
C HIS A 158 5.69 -12.76 -19.77
N ALA A 159 6.87 -12.16 -19.89
CA ALA A 159 7.96 -12.71 -20.69
C ALA A 159 8.51 -14.04 -20.15
N LYS A 160 8.55 -14.21 -18.81
CA LYS A 160 9.06 -15.44 -18.18
C LYS A 160 8.00 -16.50 -17.95
N TYR A 161 6.79 -16.09 -17.57
CA TYR A 161 5.78 -16.96 -16.98
C TYR A 161 4.42 -16.90 -17.68
N GLY A 162 4.26 -16.05 -18.70
CA GLY A 162 3.06 -16.06 -19.55
C GLY A 162 2.89 -17.38 -20.29
N SER A 163 1.68 -17.69 -20.74
CA SER A 163 1.39 -18.97 -21.40
C SER A 163 2.01 -19.14 -22.78
N GLY A 164 2.56 -18.07 -23.35
CA GLY A 164 3.00 -18.00 -24.75
C GLY A 164 1.86 -17.85 -25.77
N LYS A 165 0.59 -17.80 -25.32
CA LYS A 165 -0.56 -17.62 -26.22
C LYS A 165 -0.86 -16.16 -26.56
N PHE A 166 -0.50 -15.24 -25.66
CA PHE A 166 -0.74 -13.83 -25.82
C PHE A 166 0.58 -13.09 -25.96
N THR A 167 0.64 -12.16 -26.90
CA THR A 167 1.64 -11.09 -26.89
C THR A 167 1.27 -10.07 -25.82
N LEU A 168 2.27 -9.33 -25.32
CA LEU A 168 2.02 -8.24 -24.37
C LEU A 168 1.03 -7.21 -24.94
N ALA A 169 1.12 -6.94 -26.25
CA ALA A 169 0.20 -6.05 -26.96
C ALA A 169 -1.27 -6.49 -26.84
N GLN A 170 -1.54 -7.79 -26.97
CA GLN A 170 -2.90 -8.33 -26.82
C GLN A 170 -3.42 -8.18 -25.39
N LEU A 171 -2.57 -8.33 -24.38
CA LEU A 171 -2.96 -8.15 -22.96
C LEU A 171 -3.20 -6.67 -22.60
N ILE A 172 -2.54 -5.72 -23.28
CA ILE A 172 -2.69 -4.28 -23.07
C ILE A 172 -3.87 -3.69 -23.86
N ALA A 173 -4.25 -4.32 -24.98
CA ALA A 173 -5.26 -3.79 -25.90
C ALA A 173 -6.60 -3.39 -25.24
N PRO A 174 -7.18 -4.16 -24.28
CA PRO A 174 -8.39 -3.74 -23.59
C PRO A 174 -8.21 -2.42 -22.82
N SER A 175 -7.06 -2.24 -22.17
CA SER A 175 -6.73 -1.02 -21.42
C SER A 175 -6.58 0.19 -22.34
N ILE A 176 -6.01 0.03 -23.54
CA ILE A 176 -5.94 1.10 -24.55
C ILE A 176 -7.35 1.56 -24.93
N ALA A 177 -8.27 0.62 -25.17
CA ALA A 177 -9.66 0.93 -25.51
C ALA A 177 -10.35 1.69 -24.36
N LEU A 178 -10.24 1.19 -23.11
CA LEU A 178 -10.79 1.86 -21.93
C LEU A 178 -10.26 3.29 -21.76
N ALA A 179 -8.96 3.51 -21.97
CA ALA A 179 -8.35 4.84 -21.80
C ALA A 179 -8.77 5.81 -22.91
N ARG A 180 -8.87 5.33 -24.15
CA ARG A 180 -9.23 6.13 -25.33
C ARG A 180 -10.72 6.49 -25.35
N ASP A 181 -11.57 5.49 -25.12
CA ASP A 181 -13.03 5.62 -25.25
C ASP A 181 -13.64 6.16 -23.95
N GLY A 182 -12.91 6.01 -22.85
CA GLY A 182 -13.27 6.50 -21.52
C GLY A 182 -14.13 5.52 -20.74
N ILE A 183 -14.16 5.72 -19.42
CA ILE A 183 -14.99 4.95 -18.49
C ILE A 183 -15.90 5.89 -17.71
N PRO A 184 -17.10 5.46 -17.30
CA PRO A 184 -17.90 6.26 -16.38
C PRO A 184 -17.21 6.34 -15.02
N VAL A 185 -17.20 7.53 -14.42
CA VAL A 185 -16.79 7.75 -13.04
C VAL A 185 -17.88 7.20 -12.15
N GLU A 186 -17.59 6.11 -11.43
CA GLU A 186 -18.52 5.40 -10.55
C GLU A 186 -17.74 4.80 -9.38
N ASN A 187 -18.46 4.35 -8.34
CA ASN A 187 -17.90 3.63 -7.18
C ASN A 187 -16.69 4.36 -6.57
N ASP A 188 -15.57 3.65 -6.37
CA ASP A 188 -14.39 4.20 -5.70
C ASP A 188 -13.81 5.45 -6.38
N VAL A 189 -13.86 5.56 -7.71
CA VAL A 189 -13.36 6.77 -8.39
C VAL A 189 -14.25 7.98 -8.02
N ALA A 190 -15.57 7.79 -7.96
CA ALA A 190 -16.50 8.83 -7.53
C ALA A 190 -16.32 9.20 -6.05
N ASP A 191 -15.96 8.24 -5.19
CA ASP A 191 -15.75 8.46 -3.75
C ASP A 191 -14.37 9.03 -3.42
N SER A 192 -13.36 8.77 -4.25
CA SER A 192 -11.96 9.15 -4.00
C SER A 192 -11.60 10.50 -4.62
N LEU A 193 -12.11 10.83 -5.81
CA LEU A 193 -11.77 12.07 -6.51
C LEU A 193 -12.05 13.34 -5.70
N PRO A 194 -13.20 13.50 -5.01
CA PRO A 194 -13.46 14.68 -4.19
C PRO A 194 -12.44 14.88 -3.06
N ARG A 195 -11.94 13.78 -2.48
CA ARG A 195 -10.95 13.82 -1.40
C ARG A 195 -9.56 14.23 -1.90
N SER A 196 -9.27 14.02 -3.19
CA SER A 196 -7.99 14.35 -3.81
C SER A 196 -8.02 15.66 -4.62
N GLN A 197 -9.16 16.36 -4.71
CA GLN A 197 -9.33 17.55 -5.55
C GLN A 197 -8.20 18.58 -5.37
N THR A 198 -7.92 18.99 -4.12
CA THR A 198 -6.89 19.99 -3.82
C THR A 198 -5.52 19.53 -4.32
N ARG A 199 -5.17 18.25 -4.13
CA ARG A 199 -3.91 17.66 -4.58
C ARG A 199 -3.79 17.66 -6.10
N LEU A 200 -4.87 17.26 -6.80
CA LEU A 200 -4.89 17.15 -8.27
C LEU A 200 -4.94 18.52 -8.96
N ALA A 201 -5.66 19.49 -8.38
CA ALA A 201 -5.82 20.84 -8.93
C ALA A 201 -4.52 21.65 -9.01
N ARG A 202 -3.48 21.26 -8.25
CA ARG A 202 -2.14 21.88 -8.29
C ARG A 202 -1.46 21.73 -9.65
N TRP A 203 -1.85 20.72 -10.42
CA TRP A 203 -1.15 20.29 -11.62
C TRP A 203 -2.04 20.47 -12.85
N PRO A 204 -1.75 21.42 -13.75
CA PRO A 204 -2.60 21.69 -14.91
C PRO A 204 -2.84 20.47 -15.82
N ALA A 205 -1.83 19.61 -16.01
CA ALA A 205 -1.96 18.38 -16.78
C ALA A 205 -2.92 17.38 -16.11
N THR A 206 -2.87 17.27 -14.78
CA THR A 206 -3.75 16.39 -14.00
C THR A 206 -5.18 16.92 -13.96
N ALA A 207 -5.35 18.23 -13.73
CA ALA A 207 -6.66 18.88 -13.66
C ALA A 207 -7.49 18.65 -14.94
N LYS A 208 -6.84 18.67 -16.12
CA LYS A 208 -7.48 18.38 -17.41
C LYS A 208 -8.08 16.97 -17.53
N ILE A 209 -7.60 16.02 -16.72
CA ILE A 209 -8.04 14.62 -16.77
C ILE A 209 -9.15 14.35 -15.74
N PHE A 210 -8.99 14.87 -14.52
CA PHE A 210 -9.82 14.46 -13.38
C PHE A 210 -10.81 15.54 -12.90
N LEU A 211 -10.70 16.77 -13.39
CA LEU A 211 -11.56 17.89 -13.01
C LEU A 211 -12.35 18.40 -14.23
N ALA A 212 -13.58 18.82 -13.98
CA ALA A 212 -14.39 19.56 -14.94
C ALA A 212 -13.80 20.97 -15.18
N PRO A 213 -14.18 21.67 -16.26
CA PRO A 213 -13.67 23.02 -16.56
C PRO A 213 -13.89 24.06 -15.47
N ASP A 214 -14.88 23.86 -14.59
CA ASP A 214 -15.15 24.71 -13.43
C ASP A 214 -14.30 24.35 -12.19
N GLY A 215 -13.36 23.41 -12.34
CA GLY A 215 -12.45 22.96 -11.29
C GLY A 215 -13.03 21.92 -10.33
N ARG A 216 -14.30 21.52 -10.48
CA ARG A 216 -14.89 20.46 -9.65
C ARG A 216 -14.41 19.08 -10.10
N PRO A 217 -14.28 18.09 -9.20
CA PRO A 217 -13.98 16.72 -9.59
C PRO A 217 -15.05 16.17 -10.53
N LEU A 218 -14.66 15.30 -11.46
CA LEU A 218 -15.63 14.54 -12.23
C LEU A 218 -16.53 13.73 -11.28
N GLY A 219 -17.85 13.87 -11.45
CA GLY A 219 -18.85 13.22 -10.61
C GLY A 219 -19.39 11.92 -11.21
N PRO A 220 -20.25 11.19 -10.46
CA PRO A 220 -20.91 9.98 -10.94
C PRO A 220 -21.52 10.11 -12.34
N GLY A 221 -21.22 9.16 -13.23
CA GLY A 221 -21.72 9.12 -14.59
C GLY A 221 -20.99 10.02 -15.60
N ALA A 222 -20.08 10.91 -15.15
CA ALA A 222 -19.18 11.62 -16.05
C ALA A 222 -18.19 10.64 -16.71
N THR A 223 -17.75 10.91 -17.93
CA THR A 223 -16.77 10.07 -18.62
C THR A 223 -15.35 10.50 -18.29
N LEU A 224 -14.58 9.64 -17.64
CA LEU A 224 -13.13 9.78 -17.46
C LEU A 224 -12.40 9.37 -18.74
N LEU A 225 -11.89 10.36 -19.48
CA LEU A 225 -11.12 10.18 -20.71
C LEU A 225 -9.62 10.32 -20.44
N GLN A 226 -8.82 9.37 -20.89
CA GLN A 226 -7.37 9.31 -20.62
C GLN A 226 -6.58 9.08 -21.93
N ARG A 227 -6.76 9.97 -22.90
CA ARG A 227 -6.21 9.81 -24.26
C ARG A 227 -4.68 9.70 -24.28
N ASP A 228 -3.98 10.55 -23.54
CA ASP A 228 -2.53 10.49 -23.45
C ASP A 228 -2.05 9.16 -22.84
N LEU A 229 -2.80 8.59 -21.88
CA LEU A 229 -2.51 7.27 -21.32
C LEU A 229 -2.76 6.18 -22.37
N ALA A 230 -3.79 6.30 -23.20
CA ALA A 230 -4.03 5.38 -24.30
C ALA A 230 -2.86 5.38 -25.31
N ASP A 231 -2.30 6.55 -25.62
CA ASP A 231 -1.12 6.68 -26.48
C ASP A 231 0.13 6.06 -25.84
N THR A 232 0.34 6.29 -24.54
CA THR A 232 1.40 5.65 -23.75
C THR A 232 1.28 4.13 -23.77
N LEU A 233 0.10 3.58 -23.47
CA LEU A 233 -0.17 2.15 -23.50
C LEU A 233 0.00 1.57 -24.91
N SER A 234 -0.38 2.32 -25.94
CA SER A 234 -0.19 1.93 -27.35
C SER A 234 1.29 1.85 -27.73
N ALA A 235 2.13 2.77 -27.24
CA ALA A 235 3.57 2.71 -27.43
C ALA A 235 4.18 1.48 -26.73
N ILE A 236 3.78 1.21 -25.49
CA ILE A 236 4.23 0.02 -24.75
C ILE A 236 3.78 -1.28 -25.45
N ALA A 237 2.55 -1.33 -25.94
CA ALA A 237 2.04 -2.48 -26.70
C ALA A 237 2.89 -2.75 -27.97
N ARG A 238 3.29 -1.69 -28.69
CA ARG A 238 4.06 -1.81 -29.94
C ARG A 238 5.54 -2.13 -29.72
N GLU A 239 6.18 -1.50 -28.74
CA GLU A 239 7.65 -1.48 -28.59
C GLU A 239 8.14 -2.22 -27.34
N GLY A 240 7.21 -2.73 -26.55
CA GLY A 240 7.45 -3.37 -25.25
C GLY A 240 7.75 -2.35 -24.15
N PRO A 241 8.22 -2.82 -22.98
CA PRO A 241 8.53 -1.95 -21.84
C PRO A 241 9.57 -0.87 -22.17
N ARG A 242 10.41 -1.08 -23.19
CA ARG A 242 11.42 -0.09 -23.62
C ARG A 242 10.81 1.26 -24.00
N ALA A 243 9.59 1.33 -24.53
CA ALA A 243 8.95 2.61 -24.82
C ALA A 243 8.74 3.48 -23.58
N PHE A 244 8.50 2.86 -22.42
CA PHE A 244 8.32 3.58 -21.15
C PHE A 244 9.65 4.08 -20.59
N TYR A 245 10.68 3.22 -20.61
CA TYR A 245 11.97 3.48 -19.96
C TYR A 245 13.02 4.13 -20.86
N ARG A 246 12.75 4.23 -22.18
CA ARG A 246 13.66 4.82 -23.17
C ARG A 246 12.89 5.64 -24.18
N GLY A 247 13.44 6.79 -24.56
CA GLY A 247 12.85 7.67 -25.57
C GLY A 247 11.79 8.63 -25.01
N ALA A 248 10.82 9.00 -25.85
CA ALA A 248 9.98 10.18 -25.61
C ALA A 248 9.12 10.12 -24.33
N ILE A 249 8.64 8.94 -23.91
CA ILE A 249 7.89 8.82 -22.65
C ILE A 249 8.83 9.05 -21.46
N ALA A 250 10.02 8.43 -21.46
CA ALA A 250 11.01 8.64 -20.42
C ALA A 250 11.45 10.12 -20.34
N ASP A 251 11.62 10.77 -21.49
CA ASP A 251 11.98 12.19 -21.57
C ASP A 251 10.89 13.08 -20.95
N LYS A 252 9.61 12.78 -21.24
CA LYS A 252 8.46 13.50 -20.66
C LYS A 252 8.33 13.29 -19.16
N ILE A 253 8.52 12.07 -18.67
CA ILE A 253 8.50 11.77 -17.23
C ILE A 253 9.60 12.57 -16.52
N ALA A 254 10.86 12.45 -16.97
CA ALA A 254 11.97 13.16 -16.36
C ALA A 254 11.76 14.69 -16.39
N SER A 255 11.31 15.22 -17.54
CA SER A 255 11.03 16.66 -17.68
C SER A 255 9.93 17.13 -16.74
N ALA A 256 8.83 16.37 -16.61
CA ALA A 256 7.73 16.73 -15.72
C ALA A 256 8.15 16.67 -14.23
N VAL A 257 8.92 15.64 -13.84
CA VAL A 257 9.45 15.52 -12.48
C VAL A 257 10.37 16.69 -12.16
N GLN A 258 11.31 17.01 -13.04
CA GLN A 258 12.26 18.11 -12.85
C GLN A 258 11.57 19.49 -12.83
N ALA A 259 10.61 19.72 -13.73
CA ALA A 259 9.83 20.96 -13.74
C ALA A 259 9.02 21.15 -12.45
N ALA A 260 8.63 20.05 -11.79
CA ALA A 260 7.96 20.05 -10.49
C ALA A 260 8.93 20.09 -9.29
N GLY A 261 10.24 20.24 -9.52
CA GLY A 261 11.27 20.34 -8.48
C GLY A 261 11.85 19.00 -8.01
N GLY A 262 11.57 17.91 -8.72
CA GLY A 262 12.16 16.60 -8.47
C GLY A 262 13.53 16.43 -9.12
N ILE A 263 14.19 15.30 -8.82
CA ILE A 263 15.59 15.04 -9.20
C ILE A 263 15.77 13.84 -10.15
N MET A 264 14.66 13.20 -10.56
CA MET A 264 14.72 12.06 -11.47
C MET A 264 15.26 12.49 -12.85
N THR A 265 16.17 11.69 -13.39
CA THR A 265 16.73 11.87 -14.73
C THR A 265 16.22 10.79 -15.69
N ARG A 266 16.46 11.01 -16.98
CA ARG A 266 16.20 10.02 -18.02
C ARG A 266 17.04 8.76 -17.79
N GLU A 267 18.28 8.93 -17.34
CA GLU A 267 19.22 7.85 -17.07
C GLU A 267 18.74 6.97 -15.92
N ASP A 268 18.04 7.53 -14.92
CA ASP A 268 17.42 6.76 -13.84
C ASP A 268 16.35 5.81 -14.38
N LEU A 269 15.49 6.30 -15.28
CA LEU A 269 14.47 5.48 -15.96
C LEU A 269 15.12 4.39 -16.82
N GLU A 270 16.15 4.72 -17.60
CA GLU A 270 16.81 3.75 -18.46
C GLU A 270 17.51 2.61 -17.69
N ARG A 271 18.01 2.91 -16.49
CA ARG A 271 18.72 1.95 -15.62
C ARG A 271 17.79 1.07 -14.81
N TYR A 272 16.53 1.46 -14.64
CA TYR A 272 15.56 0.71 -13.84
C TYR A 272 15.38 -0.72 -14.35
N LYS A 273 15.36 -1.68 -13.41
CA LYS A 273 15.02 -3.07 -13.68
C LYS A 273 14.28 -3.68 -12.49
N PRO A 274 13.19 -4.44 -12.73
CA PRO A 274 12.59 -5.27 -11.70
C PRO A 274 13.52 -6.43 -11.37
N ILE A 275 13.41 -6.93 -10.14
CA ILE A 275 14.28 -7.97 -9.59
C ILE A 275 13.45 -9.19 -9.30
N GLU A 276 13.84 -10.33 -9.84
CA GLU A 276 13.29 -11.60 -9.40
C GLU A 276 13.97 -12.07 -8.12
N ARG A 277 13.18 -12.50 -7.14
CA ARG A 277 13.64 -12.86 -5.81
C ARG A 277 13.09 -14.22 -5.38
N THR A 278 13.87 -14.90 -4.55
CA THR A 278 13.38 -16.08 -3.82
C THR A 278 12.42 -15.63 -2.71
N PRO A 279 11.20 -16.18 -2.61
CA PRO A 279 10.23 -15.79 -1.59
C PRO A 279 10.71 -16.00 -0.15
N THR A 280 10.10 -15.27 0.78
CA THR A 280 10.16 -15.63 2.21
C THR A 280 9.25 -16.81 2.45
N PHE A 281 9.76 -17.83 3.14
CA PHE A 281 9.00 -19.02 3.50
C PHE A 281 8.76 -19.10 5.00
N GLY A 282 7.58 -19.59 5.38
CA GLY A 282 7.21 -19.93 6.74
C GLY A 282 6.30 -21.14 6.79
N SER A 283 5.88 -21.52 7.99
CA SER A 283 4.87 -22.54 8.20
C SER A 283 3.94 -22.14 9.33
N TYR A 284 2.67 -22.53 9.24
CA TYR A 284 1.69 -22.29 10.28
C TYR A 284 0.65 -23.40 10.27
N ARG A 285 0.60 -24.22 11.33
CA ARG A 285 -0.42 -25.27 11.56
C ARG A 285 -0.65 -26.20 10.36
N GLY A 286 0.43 -26.70 9.78
CA GLY A 286 0.39 -27.63 8.63
C GLY A 286 0.32 -26.94 7.27
N TYR A 287 0.17 -25.61 7.22
CA TYR A 287 0.24 -24.84 5.98
C TYR A 287 1.66 -24.28 5.76
N ARG A 288 2.10 -24.28 4.50
CA ARG A 288 3.28 -23.53 4.06
C ARG A 288 2.86 -22.10 3.73
N ILE A 289 3.59 -21.13 4.27
CA ILE A 289 3.39 -19.72 3.98
C ILE A 289 4.47 -19.29 2.99
N VAL A 290 4.03 -18.71 1.87
CA VAL A 290 4.89 -18.12 0.84
C VAL A 290 4.56 -16.63 0.81
N SER A 291 5.55 -15.77 1.00
CA SER A 291 5.34 -14.34 1.04
C SER A 291 6.53 -13.58 0.43
N MET A 292 6.37 -12.28 0.25
CA MET A 292 7.41 -11.45 -0.35
C MET A 292 8.68 -11.42 0.51
N PRO A 293 9.87 -11.51 -0.11
CA PRO A 293 11.13 -11.21 0.56
C PRO A 293 11.37 -9.70 0.66
N PRO A 294 12.39 -9.27 1.43
CA PRO A 294 12.97 -7.93 1.29
C PRO A 294 13.23 -7.61 -0.21
N SER A 295 12.94 -6.40 -0.71
CA SER A 295 12.70 -5.12 -0.03
C SER A 295 11.38 -4.98 0.75
N SER A 296 10.42 -5.88 0.56
CA SER A 296 9.19 -5.89 1.36
C SER A 296 9.44 -6.38 2.78
N SER A 297 8.92 -5.67 3.77
CA SER A 297 8.88 -6.15 5.17
C SER A 297 7.80 -7.20 5.41
N GLY A 298 6.80 -7.30 4.52
CA GLY A 298 5.56 -8.04 4.78
C GLY A 298 5.77 -9.52 5.08
N GLY A 299 6.62 -10.21 4.32
CA GLY A 299 6.83 -11.65 4.51
C GLY A 299 7.55 -12.00 5.80
N VAL A 300 8.59 -11.25 6.16
CA VAL A 300 9.34 -11.48 7.41
C VAL A 300 8.43 -11.24 8.62
N VAL A 301 7.74 -10.10 8.65
CA VAL A 301 6.86 -9.71 9.76
C VAL A 301 5.69 -10.69 9.89
N LEU A 302 5.07 -11.09 8.78
CA LEU A 302 3.99 -12.09 8.78
C LEU A 302 4.45 -13.43 9.36
N VAL A 303 5.59 -13.96 8.89
CA VAL A 303 6.10 -15.25 9.35
C VAL A 303 6.50 -15.19 10.82
N GLU A 304 7.11 -14.10 11.27
CA GLU A 304 7.44 -13.89 12.68
C GLU A 304 6.18 -13.89 13.56
N MET A 305 5.16 -13.12 13.21
CA MET A 305 3.88 -13.09 13.94
C MET A 305 3.21 -14.47 13.99
N LEU A 306 3.16 -15.17 12.85
CA LEU A 306 2.57 -16.51 12.79
C LEU A 306 3.36 -17.51 13.64
N ASN A 307 4.70 -17.43 13.66
CA ASN A 307 5.53 -18.28 14.51
C ASN A 307 5.29 -18.01 16.01
N ILE A 308 5.10 -16.74 16.41
CA ILE A 308 4.77 -16.40 17.80
C ILE A 308 3.41 -17.02 18.16
N LEU A 309 2.41 -16.81 17.31
CA LEU A 309 1.03 -17.22 17.54
C LEU A 309 0.79 -18.72 17.46
N GLU A 310 1.65 -19.48 16.76
CA GLU A 310 1.49 -20.93 16.59
C GLU A 310 1.53 -21.69 17.92
N GLY A 311 2.26 -21.18 18.92
CA GLY A 311 2.35 -21.79 20.24
C GLY A 311 1.09 -21.65 21.10
N TYR A 312 0.09 -20.89 20.65
CA TYR A 312 -1.19 -20.73 21.34
C TYR A 312 -2.29 -21.47 20.60
N LYS A 313 -3.31 -21.95 21.31
CA LYS A 313 -4.50 -22.52 20.67
C LYS A 313 -5.59 -21.46 20.51
N LEU A 314 -5.38 -20.51 19.59
CA LEU A 314 -6.23 -19.31 19.47
C LEU A 314 -7.74 -19.61 19.31
N GLY A 315 -8.11 -20.75 18.72
CA GLY A 315 -9.52 -21.15 18.56
C GLY A 315 -10.20 -21.63 19.84
N GLU A 316 -9.42 -22.00 20.87
CA GLU A 316 -9.91 -22.44 22.18
C GLU A 316 -9.97 -21.28 23.20
N LEU A 317 -9.48 -20.08 22.82
CA LEU A 317 -9.42 -18.90 23.68
C LEU A 317 -10.65 -18.01 23.50
N ASP A 318 -11.00 -17.28 24.56
CA ASP A 318 -11.99 -16.20 24.48
C ASP A 318 -11.51 -15.07 23.55
N ALA A 319 -12.45 -14.22 23.11
CA ALA A 319 -12.18 -13.17 22.15
C ALA A 319 -11.14 -12.15 22.66
N ALA A 320 -11.19 -11.77 23.94
CA ALA A 320 -10.31 -10.76 24.51
C ALA A 320 -8.87 -11.31 24.60
N THR A 321 -8.70 -12.52 25.12
CA THR A 321 -7.37 -13.17 25.18
C THR A 321 -6.79 -13.39 23.78
N ARG A 322 -7.62 -13.79 22.80
CA ARG A 322 -7.18 -13.96 21.42
C ARG A 322 -6.68 -12.65 20.81
N VAL A 323 -7.43 -11.56 20.98
CA VAL A 323 -7.04 -10.23 20.48
C VAL A 323 -5.78 -9.73 21.19
N HIS A 324 -5.69 -9.90 22.51
CA HIS A 324 -4.49 -9.57 23.30
C HIS A 324 -3.24 -10.25 22.74
N LEU A 325 -3.27 -11.56 22.51
CA LEU A 325 -2.13 -12.30 21.97
C LEU A 325 -1.75 -11.84 20.55
N MET A 326 -2.73 -11.53 19.70
CA MET A 326 -2.47 -10.98 18.37
C MET A 326 -1.78 -9.61 18.45
N ILE A 327 -2.28 -8.71 19.31
CA ILE A 327 -1.68 -7.40 19.54
C ILE A 327 -0.24 -7.53 20.06
N GLU A 328 0.00 -8.40 21.04
CA GLU A 328 1.33 -8.60 21.63
C GLU A 328 2.32 -9.22 20.63
N ALA A 329 1.86 -10.09 19.73
CA ALA A 329 2.67 -10.59 18.62
C ALA A 329 2.99 -9.49 17.60
N MET A 330 2.00 -8.67 17.22
CA MET A 330 2.17 -7.56 16.29
C MET A 330 3.17 -6.52 16.83
N LYS A 331 3.05 -6.09 18.09
CA LYS A 331 3.99 -5.13 18.71
C LYS A 331 5.45 -5.57 18.58
N ARG A 332 5.73 -6.86 18.81
CA ARG A 332 7.10 -7.43 18.76
C ARG A 332 7.62 -7.49 17.32
N ALA A 333 6.81 -8.00 16.39
CA ALA A 333 7.23 -8.10 14.99
C ALA A 333 7.40 -6.73 14.32
N TYR A 334 6.57 -5.74 14.65
CA TYR A 334 6.73 -4.37 14.16
C TYR A 334 7.92 -3.64 14.80
N PHE A 335 8.27 -3.96 16.05
CA PHE A 335 9.50 -3.49 16.66
C PHE A 335 10.74 -4.03 15.93
N ASP A 336 10.77 -5.33 15.65
CA ASP A 336 11.87 -5.95 14.92
C ASP A 336 11.91 -5.46 13.46
N ARG A 337 10.76 -5.23 12.82
CA ARG A 337 10.67 -4.54 11.52
C ARG A 337 11.41 -3.22 11.52
N ALA A 338 11.05 -2.32 12.45
CA ALA A 338 11.61 -0.97 12.51
C ALA A 338 13.13 -0.99 12.75
N LYS A 339 13.63 -2.02 13.43
CA LYS A 339 15.04 -2.15 13.79
C LYS A 339 15.91 -2.80 12.71
N PHE A 340 15.39 -3.79 11.99
CA PHE A 340 16.22 -4.71 11.20
C PHE A 340 15.89 -4.78 9.72
N LEU A 341 14.74 -4.26 9.27
CA LEU A 341 14.31 -4.41 7.88
C LEU A 341 14.53 -3.13 7.08
N GLY A 342 15.04 -3.30 5.85
CA GLY A 342 15.29 -2.26 4.87
C GLY A 342 15.58 -2.87 3.50
N ASP A 343 16.07 -2.08 2.56
CA ASP A 343 16.41 -2.55 1.21
C ASP A 343 17.56 -3.58 1.28
N PRO A 344 17.40 -4.80 0.73
CA PRO A 344 18.45 -5.82 0.72
C PRO A 344 19.74 -5.42 0.00
N ALA A 345 19.74 -4.35 -0.80
CA ALA A 345 20.97 -3.79 -1.37
C ALA A 345 21.88 -3.14 -0.31
N SER A 346 21.32 -2.71 0.83
CA SER A 346 22.02 -2.01 1.91
C SER A 346 21.93 -2.74 3.25
N VAL A 347 20.87 -3.52 3.47
CA VAL A 347 20.52 -4.17 4.75
C VAL A 347 20.47 -5.67 4.59
N THR A 348 21.06 -6.41 5.51
CA THR A 348 20.84 -7.86 5.60
C THR A 348 20.00 -8.18 6.84
N PRO A 349 18.68 -8.42 6.68
CA PRO A 349 17.83 -8.83 7.78
C PRO A 349 18.36 -10.11 8.46
N PRO A 350 18.40 -10.17 9.79
CA PRO A 350 18.80 -11.39 10.48
C PRO A 350 17.86 -12.55 10.16
N SER A 351 18.42 -13.67 9.70
CA SER A 351 17.62 -14.85 9.31
C SER A 351 16.83 -15.46 10.47
N TYR A 352 17.25 -15.23 11.72
CA TYR A 352 16.55 -15.75 12.90
C TYR A 352 15.16 -15.14 13.11
N LEU A 353 14.84 -13.98 12.52
CA LEU A 353 13.54 -13.31 12.68
C LEU A 353 12.38 -14.22 12.25
N THR A 354 12.59 -15.05 11.23
CA THR A 354 11.59 -16.01 10.73
C THR A 354 11.69 -17.40 11.35
N SER A 355 12.51 -17.58 12.40
CA SER A 355 12.70 -18.88 13.05
C SER A 355 11.72 -19.15 14.19
N LYS A 356 11.33 -20.42 14.37
CA LYS A 356 10.46 -20.84 15.49
C LYS A 356 11.11 -20.60 16.86
N ARG A 357 12.43 -20.84 16.97
CA ARG A 357 13.20 -20.64 18.22
C ARG A 357 13.20 -19.17 18.66
N PHE A 358 13.36 -18.24 17.73
CA PHE A 358 13.28 -16.81 18.06
C PHE A 358 11.86 -16.44 18.50
N ALA A 359 10.85 -16.92 17.78
CA ALA A 359 9.46 -16.71 18.15
C ALA A 359 9.10 -17.29 19.54
N GLU A 360 9.69 -18.41 19.96
CA GLU A 360 9.55 -18.94 21.33
C GLU A 360 10.11 -17.96 22.39
N THR A 361 11.24 -17.31 22.09
CA THR A 361 11.83 -16.29 22.97
C THR A 361 10.92 -15.08 23.09
N LEU A 362 10.33 -14.62 21.98
CA LEU A 362 9.37 -13.53 21.97
C LEU A 362 8.07 -13.90 22.71
N ARG A 363 7.58 -15.12 22.49
CA ARG A 363 6.39 -15.68 23.15
C ARG A 363 6.56 -15.75 24.66
N GLY A 364 7.72 -16.18 25.15
CA GLY A 364 8.04 -16.23 26.58
C GLY A 364 8.06 -14.86 27.27
N ARG A 365 8.01 -13.76 26.52
CA ARG A 365 7.92 -12.39 27.03
C ARG A 365 6.50 -11.82 26.99
N ILE A 366 5.50 -12.59 26.55
CA ILE A 366 4.11 -12.15 26.52
C ILE A 366 3.48 -12.52 27.87
N ASP A 367 3.06 -11.49 28.62
CA ASP A 367 2.19 -11.69 29.79
C ASP A 367 0.75 -11.89 29.28
N PRO A 368 0.08 -13.02 29.55
CA PRO A 368 -1.28 -13.25 29.09
C PRO A 368 -2.33 -12.37 29.77
N ALA A 369 -2.01 -11.76 30.92
CA ALA A 369 -2.93 -10.92 31.70
C ALA A 369 -2.71 -9.41 31.49
N HIS A 370 -1.51 -8.98 31.07
CA HIS A 370 -1.18 -7.56 30.93
C HIS A 370 -0.54 -7.24 29.58
N ALA A 371 -1.05 -6.21 28.91
CA ALA A 371 -0.45 -5.69 27.69
C ALA A 371 0.90 -5.03 27.98
N ALA A 372 1.91 -5.34 27.16
CA ALA A 372 3.18 -4.64 27.23
C ALA A 372 2.97 -3.16 26.87
N PRO A 373 3.50 -2.21 27.66
CA PRO A 373 3.39 -0.79 27.35
C PRO A 373 3.94 -0.48 25.96
N ALA A 374 3.21 0.32 25.19
CA ALA A 374 3.58 0.65 23.81
C ALA A 374 4.98 1.33 23.75
N ALA A 375 5.28 2.19 24.72
CA ALA A 375 6.58 2.87 24.86
C ALA A 375 7.78 1.91 25.03
N SER A 376 7.55 0.65 25.41
CA SER A 376 8.61 -0.38 25.47
C SER A 376 9.11 -0.80 24.09
N PHE A 377 8.40 -0.44 23.01
CA PHE A 377 8.72 -0.76 21.62
C PHE A 377 9.18 0.48 20.82
N GLY A 378 9.66 1.52 21.51
CA GLY A 378 10.18 2.74 20.89
C GLY A 378 9.16 3.87 20.79
N SER A 379 9.53 4.92 20.04
CA SER A 379 8.66 6.08 19.82
C SER A 379 7.50 5.69 18.89
N ILE A 380 6.27 5.82 19.37
CA ILE A 380 5.07 5.51 18.62
C ILE A 380 4.36 6.81 18.31
N VAL A 381 4.20 7.09 17.02
CA VAL A 381 3.28 8.13 16.55
C VAL A 381 2.01 7.40 16.10
N ALA A 382 0.96 7.50 16.91
CA ALA A 382 -0.32 6.90 16.54
C ALA A 382 -0.84 7.56 15.26
N PRO A 383 -1.18 6.79 14.21
CA PRO A 383 -1.79 7.38 13.03
C PRO A 383 -3.14 7.99 13.42
N THR A 384 -3.45 9.17 12.89
CA THR A 384 -4.72 9.86 13.16
C THR A 384 -5.89 9.24 12.40
N ARG A 385 -5.62 8.40 11.39
CA ARG A 385 -6.60 7.68 10.57
C ARG A 385 -5.97 6.45 9.92
N GLU A 386 -6.76 5.40 9.70
CA GLU A 386 -6.38 4.27 8.84
C GLU A 386 -6.28 4.72 7.36
N GLY A 387 -5.24 4.26 6.66
CA GLY A 387 -5.01 4.60 5.25
C GLY A 387 -5.96 3.87 4.30
N ASP A 388 -6.29 4.49 3.17
CA ASP A 388 -7.15 3.95 2.11
C ASP A 388 -6.37 3.73 0.79
N ASN A 389 -5.10 3.38 0.92
CA ASN A 389 -4.11 3.35 -0.15
C ASN A 389 -3.83 1.93 -0.66
N THR A 390 -3.07 1.82 -1.75
CA THR A 390 -2.68 0.56 -2.41
C THR A 390 -3.87 -0.20 -3.04
N THR A 391 -3.59 -1.08 -4.00
CA THR A 391 -4.54 -2.08 -4.48
C THR A 391 -3.90 -3.46 -4.53
N HIS A 392 -4.73 -4.49 -4.43
CA HIS A 392 -4.32 -5.88 -4.52
C HIS A 392 -5.23 -6.62 -5.49
N PHE A 393 -4.65 -7.55 -6.24
CA PHE A 393 -5.42 -8.52 -6.99
C PHE A 393 -4.79 -9.91 -6.91
N SER A 394 -5.66 -10.91 -6.97
CA SER A 394 -5.29 -12.32 -6.92
C SER A 394 -5.91 -13.06 -8.10
N VAL A 395 -5.13 -13.95 -8.71
CA VAL A 395 -5.55 -14.77 -9.84
C VAL A 395 -5.20 -16.23 -9.58
N ILE A 396 -6.11 -17.14 -9.88
CA ILE A 396 -5.83 -18.57 -10.01
C ILE A 396 -6.40 -19.08 -11.33
N ASP A 397 -5.67 -19.97 -12.01
CA ASP A 397 -6.10 -20.58 -13.26
C ASP A 397 -6.43 -22.09 -13.13
N ARG A 398 -6.99 -22.67 -14.19
CA ARG A 398 -7.31 -24.11 -14.27
C ARG A 398 -6.09 -25.03 -14.21
N PHE A 399 -4.89 -24.51 -14.40
CA PHE A 399 -3.64 -25.27 -14.33
C PHE A 399 -3.09 -25.32 -12.90
N GLY A 400 -3.70 -24.56 -11.98
CA GLY A 400 -3.28 -24.43 -10.59
C GLY A 400 -2.20 -23.36 -10.39
N ASN A 401 -1.85 -22.58 -11.42
CA ASN A 401 -0.96 -21.44 -11.21
C ASN A 401 -1.73 -20.35 -10.47
N ALA A 402 -1.02 -19.63 -9.61
CA ALA A 402 -1.60 -18.52 -8.86
C ALA A 402 -0.68 -17.30 -8.87
N VAL A 403 -1.30 -16.12 -8.85
CA VAL A 403 -0.62 -14.84 -8.71
C VAL A 403 -1.28 -14.05 -7.58
N ALA A 404 -0.48 -13.51 -6.68
CA ALA A 404 -0.90 -12.52 -5.70
C ALA A 404 -0.07 -11.26 -5.94
N ASN A 405 -0.72 -10.18 -6.38
CA ASN A 405 -0.05 -8.97 -6.81
C ASN A 405 -0.55 -7.74 -6.05
N THR A 406 0.39 -7.03 -5.41
CA THR A 406 0.11 -5.78 -4.70
C THR A 406 0.84 -4.65 -5.41
N THR A 407 0.12 -3.60 -5.79
CA THR A 407 0.68 -2.45 -6.53
C THR A 407 0.15 -1.14 -5.98
N THR A 408 0.95 -0.09 -6.04
CA THR A 408 0.62 1.19 -5.41
C THR A 408 1.28 2.37 -6.09
N LEU A 409 0.83 3.57 -5.72
CA LEU A 409 1.47 4.87 -5.95
C LEU A 409 1.99 5.47 -4.63
N ASN A 410 2.13 4.64 -3.60
CA ASN A 410 2.10 4.98 -2.18
C ASN A 410 0.75 5.58 -1.76
N LEU A 411 0.64 6.91 -1.69
CA LEU A 411 -0.62 7.55 -1.31
C LEU A 411 -1.60 7.52 -2.48
N SER A 412 -2.88 7.70 -2.16
CA SER A 412 -3.95 7.86 -3.13
C SER A 412 -3.59 8.97 -4.14
N TYR A 413 -3.54 8.60 -5.41
CA TYR A 413 -3.10 9.43 -6.53
C TYR A 413 -1.63 9.90 -6.49
N GLY A 414 -0.78 9.30 -5.66
CA GLY A 414 0.63 9.66 -5.47
C GLY A 414 0.79 11.15 -5.10
N VAL A 415 1.76 11.84 -5.73
CA VAL A 415 1.94 13.31 -5.57
C VAL A 415 0.78 14.11 -6.23
N GLY A 416 -0.04 13.45 -7.05
CA GLY A 416 -1.06 14.07 -7.89
C GLY A 416 -0.53 14.57 -9.24
N LEU A 417 0.76 14.43 -9.52
CA LEU A 417 1.38 14.90 -10.76
C LEU A 417 1.20 13.87 -11.88
N VAL A 418 0.54 14.28 -12.96
CA VAL A 418 0.58 13.57 -14.24
C VAL A 418 1.73 14.13 -15.08
N ALA A 419 2.61 13.26 -15.57
CA ALA A 419 3.64 13.67 -16.52
C ALA A 419 2.98 14.13 -17.84
N GLU A 420 3.11 15.42 -18.16
CA GLU A 420 2.37 16.06 -19.25
C GLU A 420 2.57 15.34 -20.59
N GLY A 421 1.47 15.08 -21.31
CA GLY A 421 1.50 14.38 -22.59
C GLY A 421 1.75 12.88 -22.50
N THR A 422 1.59 12.26 -21.32
CA THR A 422 1.72 10.81 -21.12
C THR A 422 0.51 10.16 -20.44
N GLY A 423 -0.27 10.92 -19.66
CA GLY A 423 -1.34 10.38 -18.83
C GLY A 423 -0.87 9.53 -17.64
N ILE A 424 0.44 9.49 -17.36
CA ILE A 424 1.02 8.70 -16.26
C ILE A 424 0.98 9.52 -14.97
N LEU A 425 0.25 9.01 -13.97
CA LEU A 425 0.18 9.60 -12.63
C LEU A 425 1.33 9.06 -11.76
N LEU A 426 2.10 9.95 -11.14
CA LEU A 426 3.37 9.61 -10.49
C LEU A 426 3.21 9.38 -8.98
N ASN A 427 3.88 8.33 -8.50
CA ASN A 427 3.92 7.89 -7.11
C ASN A 427 4.59 8.93 -6.18
N ASN A 428 4.42 8.74 -4.87
CA ASN A 428 5.24 9.37 -3.84
C ASN A 428 5.96 8.31 -2.98
N GLU A 429 6.44 7.24 -3.61
CA GLU A 429 6.91 6.03 -2.91
C GLU A 429 8.15 6.28 -2.05
N LEU A 430 8.94 7.31 -2.34
CA LEU A 430 10.13 7.58 -1.54
C LEU A 430 9.80 8.06 -0.12
N ASP A 431 8.54 8.40 0.20
CA ASP A 431 8.09 8.61 1.58
C ASP A 431 8.33 7.41 2.50
N ASP A 432 8.41 6.20 1.93
CA ASP A 432 8.70 4.98 2.70
C ASP A 432 10.17 4.88 3.14
N PHE A 433 11.06 5.71 2.60
CA PHE A 433 12.39 5.87 3.20
C PHE A 433 12.29 6.63 4.52
N ALA A 434 13.04 6.18 5.52
CA ALA A 434 13.17 6.93 6.75
C ALA A 434 13.81 8.30 6.46
N ALA A 435 13.04 9.38 6.60
CA ALA A 435 13.56 10.75 6.50
C ALA A 435 14.68 10.98 7.53
N LYS A 436 14.51 10.43 8.72
CA LYS A 436 15.53 10.27 9.77
C LYS A 436 15.17 9.06 10.65
N PRO A 437 16.13 8.45 11.35
CA PRO A 437 15.83 7.40 12.32
C PRO A 437 14.78 7.87 13.33
N GLY A 438 13.75 7.05 13.56
CA GLY A 438 12.68 7.41 14.49
C GLY A 438 11.57 8.29 13.91
N ALA A 439 11.71 8.85 12.71
CA ALA A 439 10.64 9.60 12.06
C ALA A 439 9.67 8.66 11.34
N PRO A 440 8.35 8.87 11.50
CA PRO A 440 7.35 8.09 10.77
C PRO A 440 7.23 8.57 9.31
N ASN A 441 6.92 7.63 8.41
CA ASN A 441 6.35 7.95 7.09
C ASN A 441 4.85 8.31 7.20
N ALA A 442 4.18 8.55 6.09
CA ALA A 442 2.75 8.89 6.05
C ALA A 442 1.83 7.86 6.73
N PHE A 443 2.28 6.62 6.91
CA PHE A 443 1.54 5.54 7.57
C PHE A 443 1.83 5.41 9.08
N GLY A 444 2.65 6.30 9.64
CA GLY A 444 3.11 6.17 11.03
C GLY A 444 4.20 5.12 11.22
N LEU A 445 4.73 4.54 10.14
CA LEU A 445 5.77 3.52 10.21
C LEU A 445 7.12 4.17 10.39
N VAL A 446 7.82 3.78 11.45
CA VAL A 446 9.15 4.26 11.78
C VAL A 446 10.20 3.29 11.23
N GLY A 447 11.28 3.85 10.66
CA GLY A 447 12.50 3.13 10.29
C GLY A 447 13.70 3.53 11.17
N GLY A 448 14.67 2.62 11.26
CA GLY A 448 15.98 2.87 11.86
C GLY A 448 17.03 3.35 10.84
N ASP A 449 18.30 3.38 11.26
CA ASP A 449 19.46 3.64 10.38
C ASP A 449 19.75 2.50 9.37
N ALA A 450 19.03 1.38 9.50
CA ALA A 450 19.20 0.17 8.70
C ALA A 450 18.95 0.47 7.22
#